data_AF-A0A0G0HI39-F1
#
_entry.id   AF-A0A0G0HI39-F1
#
_cell.length_a   1.000
_cell.length_b   1.000
_cell.length_c   1.000
_cell.angle_alpha   90.00
_cell.angle_beta   90.00
_cell.angle_gamma   90.00
#
_symmetry.space_group_name_H-M   'P 1'
#
loop_
_entity.id
_entity.type
_entity.pdbx_description
1 polymer ?
#
loop_
_entity_poly.entity_id
_entity_poly.type
_entity_poly.pdbx_seq_one_letter_code
_entity_poly.pdbx_strand_id
1 'polypeptide(L)' 'MSISENIRKDMFTASKEGRTDESDILKMALAAIKNAEIDSEKELTDEDVEKILRKEARKVTDAIDQYTKMGREDLLAKEK' A
#
# COMPACT_ATOMS: atom_id res chain seq x y z
N MET A 1 -6.81 -12.45 13.77
CA MET A 1 -5.69 -11.90 13.00
C MET A 1 -6.02 -10.46 12.72
N SER A 2 -5.12 -9.54 13.04
CA SER A 2 -5.28 -8.13 12.67
C SER A 2 -5.16 -7.95 11.16
N ILE A 3 -5.58 -6.80 10.65
CA ILE A 3 -5.45 -6.47 9.23
C ILE A 3 -3.97 -6.51 8.81
N SER A 4 -3.08 -5.96 9.64
CA SER A 4 -1.63 -5.94 9.40
C SER A 4 -1.03 -7.35 9.31
N GLU A 5 -1.50 -8.29 10.14
CA GLU A 5 -1.07 -9.70 10.07
C GLU A 5 -1.50 -10.38 8.78
N ASN A 6 -2.74 -10.12 8.32
CA ASN A 6 -3.24 -10.66 7.06
C ASN A 6 -2.43 -10.14 5.88
N ILE A 7 -2.18 -8.82 5.81
CA ILE A 7 -1.36 -8.19 4.76
C ILE A 7 0.04 -8.82 4.74
N ARG A 8 0.64 -9.05 5.91
CA ARG A 8 1.96 -9.71 6.00
C ARG A 8 1.93 -11.14 5.49
N LYS A 9 0.90 -11.91 5.80
CA LYS A 9 0.73 -13.28 5.30
C LYS A 9 0.55 -13.30 3.79
N ASP A 10 -0.28 -12.41 3.25
CA ASP A 10 -0.54 -12.31 1.82
C ASP A 10 0.71 -11.85 1.08
N MET A 11 1.50 -10.93 1.65
CA MET A 11 2.80 -10.51 1.11
C MET A 11 3.76 -11.70 0.96
N PHE A 12 3.85 -12.56 1.97
CA PHE A 12 4.69 -13.77 1.87
C PHE A 12 4.15 -14.77 0.84
N THR A 13 2.83 -14.90 0.75
CA THR A 13 2.18 -15.78 -0.24
C THR A 13 2.46 -15.29 -1.66
N ALA A 14 2.23 -14.00 -1.93
CA ALA A 14 2.53 -13.37 -3.22
C ALA A 14 4.02 -13.52 -3.59
N SER A 15 4.92 -13.30 -2.63
CA SER A 15 6.37 -13.49 -2.84
C SER A 15 6.72 -14.93 -3.22
N LYS A 16 6.10 -15.91 -2.56
CA LYS A 16 6.35 -17.35 -2.81
C LYS A 16 5.81 -17.80 -4.16
N GLU A 17 4.71 -17.19 -4.61
CA GLU A 17 4.06 -17.49 -5.89
C GLU A 17 4.65 -16.71 -7.07
N GLY A 18 5.67 -15.87 -6.82
CA GLY A 18 6.29 -15.06 -7.87
C GLY A 18 5.44 -13.86 -8.33
N ARG A 19 4.41 -13.49 -7.55
CA ARG A 19 3.58 -12.30 -7.76
C ARG A 19 4.31 -11.07 -7.21
N THR A 20 5.37 -10.65 -7.90
CA THR A 20 6.30 -9.61 -7.42
C THR A 20 5.61 -8.27 -7.19
N ASP A 21 4.79 -7.82 -8.15
CA ASP A 21 4.10 -6.52 -8.04
C ASP A 21 3.17 -6.48 -6.83
N GLU A 22 2.38 -7.54 -6.63
CA GLU A 22 1.50 -7.68 -5.47
C GLU A 22 2.28 -7.73 -4.15
N SER A 23 3.39 -8.47 -4.10
CA SER A 23 4.28 -8.51 -2.94
C SER A 23 4.83 -7.13 -2.60
N ASP A 24 5.26 -6.37 -3.60
CA ASP A 24 5.86 -5.05 -3.40
C ASP A 24 4.81 -4.01 -2.96
N ILE A 25 3.60 -4.06 -3.53
CA ILE A 25 2.46 -3.25 -3.07
C ILE A 25 2.14 -3.55 -1.60
N LEU A 26 2.09 -4.83 -1.22
CA LEU A 26 1.80 -5.22 0.16
C LEU A 26 2.92 -4.81 1.13
N LYS A 27 4.20 -4.85 0.71
CA LYS A 27 5.33 -4.30 1.48
C LYS A 27 5.18 -2.80 1.69
N MET A 28 4.81 -2.06 0.65
CA MET A 28 4.58 -0.61 0.76
C MET A 28 3.44 -0.29 1.73
N ALA A 29 2.35 -1.05 1.67
CA ALA A 29 1.24 -0.90 2.61
C ALA A 29 1.68 -1.14 4.07
N LEU A 30 2.45 -2.20 4.33
CA LEU A 30 3.00 -2.48 5.66
C LEU A 30 3.95 -1.38 6.14
N ALA A 31 4.78 -0.83 5.26
CA ALA A 31 5.66 0.28 5.58
C ALA A 31 4.87 1.54 5.96
N ALA A 32 3.78 1.85 5.24
CA ALA A 32 2.91 2.98 5.57
C ALA A 32 2.26 2.82 6.95
N ILE A 33 1.80 1.61 7.29
CA ILE A 33 1.24 1.29 8.61
C ILE A 33 2.31 1.46 9.69
N LYS A 34 3.50 0.90 9.48
CA LYS A 34 4.64 0.99 10.40
C LYS A 34 5.05 2.44 10.66
N ASN A 35 5.11 3.26 9.62
CA ASN A 35 5.44 4.68 9.75
C ASN A 35 4.37 5.41 10.55
N ALA A 36 3.09 5.12 10.33
CA ALA A 36 2.01 5.72 11.11
C ALA A 36 2.00 5.28 12.59
N GLU A 37 2.38 4.04 12.91
CA GLU A 37 2.62 3.60 14.29
C GLU A 37 3.72 4.44 14.96
N ILE A 38 4.84 4.63 14.26
CA ILE A 38 5.97 5.44 14.73
C ILE A 38 5.54 6.90 14.93
N ASP A 39 4.89 7.50 13.94
CA ASP A 39 4.48 8.91 13.95
C ASP A 39 3.43 9.21 15.02
N SER A 40 2.55 8.24 15.33
CA SER A 40 1.48 8.41 16.31
C SER A 40 1.87 8.01 17.73
N GLU A 41 3.05 7.41 17.91
CA GLU A 41 3.56 6.87 19.18
C GLU A 41 2.56 5.95 19.90
N LYS A 42 1.66 5.31 19.16
CA LYS A 42 0.62 4.42 19.70
C LYS A 42 0.49 3.16 18.85
N GLU A 43 -0.05 2.12 19.49
CA GLU A 43 -0.50 0.93 18.79
C GLU A 43 -1.73 1.28 17.93
N LEU A 44 -1.70 0.88 16.67
CA LEU A 44 -2.81 1.15 15.75
C LEU A 44 -3.89 0.09 15.90
N THR A 45 -5.13 0.55 15.89
CA THR A 45 -6.30 -0.32 15.77
C THR A 45 -6.51 -0.73 14.32
N ASP A 46 -7.28 -1.79 14.07
CA ASP A 46 -7.66 -2.19 12.71
C ASP A 46 -8.39 -1.05 11.96
N GLU A 47 -9.16 -0.21 12.66
CA GLU A 47 -9.79 0.99 12.08
C GLU A 47 -8.76 2.04 11.64
N ASP A 48 -7.70 2.24 12.42
CA ASP A 48 -6.61 3.15 12.04
C ASP A 48 -5.85 2.62 10.82
N VAL A 49 -5.60 1.31 10.78
CA VAL A 49 -4.98 0.64 9.63
C VAL A 49 -5.84 0.80 8.38
N GLU A 50 -7.16 0.60 8.47
CA GLU A 50 -8.07 0.79 7.34
C GLU A 50 -8.01 2.23 6.80
N LYS A 51 -7.99 3.23 7.69
CA LYS A 51 -7.86 4.64 7.29
C LYS A 51 -6.55 4.92 6.54
N ILE A 52 -5.44 4.33 7.00
CA ILE A 52 -4.14 4.46 6.34
C ILE A 52 -4.18 3.84 4.94
N LEU A 53 -4.70 2.61 4.81
CA LEU A 53 -4.81 1.93 3.51
C LEU A 53 -5.69 2.72 2.53
N ARG A 54 -6.81 3.28 3.00
CA ARG A 54 -7.67 4.16 2.18
C ARG A 54 -6.93 5.42 1.73
N LYS A 55 -6.08 5.99 2.57
CA LYS A 55 -5.26 7.17 2.22
C LYS A 55 -4.22 6.82 1.16
N GLU A 56 -3.51 5.70 1.30
CA GLU A 56 -2.52 5.26 0.30
C GLU A 56 -3.20 4.93 -1.04
N ALA A 57 -4.34 4.24 -1.03
CA ALA A 57 -5.10 3.97 -2.26
C ALA A 57 -5.55 5.24 -2.99
N ARG A 58 -5.94 6.28 -2.23
CA ARG A 58 -6.27 7.60 -2.81
C ARG A 58 -5.05 8.25 -3.45
N LYS A 59 -3.88 8.23 -2.81
CA LYS A 59 -2.65 8.79 -3.40
C LYS A 59 -2.30 8.15 -4.73
N VAL A 60 -2.45 6.83 -4.86
CA VAL A 60 -2.23 6.10 -6.12
C VAL A 60 -3.24 6.54 -7.17
N THR A 61 -4.52 6.62 -6.81
CA THR A 61 -5.58 7.09 -7.72
C THR A 61 -5.32 8.52 -8.21
N ASP A 62 -4.94 9.41 -7.29
CA ASP A 62 -4.63 10.80 -7.60
C ASP A 62 -3.38 10.89 -8.49
N ALA A 63 -2.35 10.09 -8.23
CA ALA A 63 -1.14 10.02 -9.07
C ALA A 63 -1.47 9.55 -10.49
N ILE A 64 -2.30 8.52 -10.65
CA ILE A 64 -2.77 8.03 -11.95
C ILE A 64 -3.51 9.15 -12.71
N ASP A 65 -4.41 9.89 -12.05
CA ASP A 65 -5.12 11.01 -12.68
C ASP A 65 -4.16 12.14 -13.12
N GLN A 66 -3.20 12.50 -12.27
CA GLN A 66 -2.18 13.50 -12.62
C GLN A 66 -1.30 13.05 -13.80
N TYR A 67 -0.79 11.82 -13.77
CA TYR A 67 0.04 11.29 -14.87
C TYR A 67 -0.74 11.19 -16.18
N THR A 68 -2.03 10.84 -16.11
CA THR A 68 -2.94 10.85 -17.27
C THR A 68 -3.09 12.26 -17.83
N LYS A 69 -3.36 13.27 -16.98
CA LYS A 69 -3.49 14.67 -17.39
C LYS A 69 -2.21 15.24 -18.01
N MET A 70 -1.04 14.77 -17.54
CA MET A 70 0.26 15.22 -18.02
C MET A 70 0.78 14.43 -19.23
N GLY A 71 0.06 13.41 -19.71
CA GLY A 71 0.48 12.55 -20.82
C GLY A 71 1.73 11.71 -20.51
N ARG A 72 1.99 11.40 -19.23
CA ARG A 72 3.17 10.64 -18.76
C ARG A 72 2.86 9.15 -18.72
N GLU A 73 2.72 8.56 -19.90
CA GLU A 73 2.44 7.12 -20.05
C GLU A 73 3.52 6.22 -19.43
N ASP A 74 4.77 6.70 -19.40
CA ASP A 74 5.91 6.02 -18.77
C ASP A 74 5.73 5.82 -17.25
N LEU A 75 5.04 6.75 -16.58
CA LEU A 75 4.75 6.67 -15.14
C LEU A 75 3.44 5.91 -14.89
N LEU A 76 2.45 6.04 -15.76
CA LEU A 76 1.20 5.29 -15.69
C LEU A 76 1.40 3.78 -15.75
N ALA A 77 2.35 3.32 -16.57
CA ALA A 77 2.65 1.90 -16.72
C ALA A 77 3.18 1.24 -15.43
N LYS A 78 3.66 2.04 -14.45
CA LYS A 78 4.16 1.54 -13.16
C LYS A 78 3.11 1.53 -12.06
N GLU A 79 2.05 2.33 -12.20
CA GLU A 79 1.00 2.49 -11.20
C GLU A 79 -0.24 1.62 -11.49
N LYS A 80 -0.28 0.96 -12.65
CA LYS A 80 -1.33 0.01 -13.08
C LYS A 80 -0.90 -1.43 -12.85
#